data_AF-A0A3N5G9P6-F1
#
_entry.id   AF-A0A3N5G9P6-F1
#
_cell.length_a   1.000
_cell.length_b   1.000
_cell.length_c   1.000
_cell.angle_alpha   90.00
_cell.angle_beta   90.00
_cell.angle_gamma   90.00
#
_symmetry.space_group_name_H-M   'P 1'
#
loop_
_entity.id
_entity.type
_entity.pdbx_description
1 polymer ?
#
loop_
_entity_poly.entity_id
_entity_poly.type
_entity_poly.pdbx_seq_one_letter_code
_entity_poly.pdbx_strand_id
1 'polypeptide(L)'
;LQLARSEGIWYSAGKIYMVDTATGMDGTSRPGRGEGAVWELDLASMKLKAIFVSDNQLVGNNPDNITVSPRGGIIVCEDGGSSVDPFGTGTRLLGISAQGDSFILCKNNINLSATQIAGADKSVAPGNYRGSEFAGACWEPSGRVLFCNIQTPGITFAITGPWGVGGI
;
A
#
# COMPACT_ATOMS: atom_id res chain seq x y z
N LEU A 1 -6.20 -17.22 15.86
CA LEU A 1 -5.86 -16.60 14.56
C LEU A 1 -4.35 -16.69 14.39
N GLN A 2 -3.87 -17.09 13.21
CA GLN A 2 -2.45 -17.01 12.82
C GLN A 2 -2.39 -16.16 11.56
N LEU A 3 -1.53 -15.14 11.55
CA LEU A 3 -1.28 -14.35 10.35
C LEU A 3 -0.44 -15.17 9.37
N ALA A 4 -0.77 -15.11 8.08
CA ALA A 4 -0.14 -15.92 7.05
C ALA A 4 1.25 -15.40 6.63
N ARG A 5 1.38 -14.09 6.43
CA ARG A 5 2.63 -13.39 6.08
C ARG A 5 2.59 -11.97 6.65
N SER A 6 3.19 -11.77 7.81
CA SER A 6 3.19 -10.48 8.50
C SER A 6 4.24 -9.55 7.90
N GLU A 7 3.84 -8.35 7.51
CA GLU A 7 4.76 -7.33 6.97
C GLU A 7 4.61 -6.00 7.73
N GLY A 8 3.92 -5.01 7.16
CA GLY A 8 3.78 -3.68 7.76
C GLY A 8 3.03 -3.67 9.10
N ILE A 9 3.52 -2.83 10.03
CA ILE A 9 2.86 -2.54 11.30
C ILE A 9 2.90 -1.04 11.60
N TRP A 10 1.81 -0.49 12.14
CA TRP A 10 1.71 0.92 12.51
C TRP A 10 0.94 1.12 13.80
N TYR A 11 1.38 2.06 14.65
CA TYR A 11 0.65 2.48 15.84
C TYR A 11 -0.01 3.84 15.62
N SER A 12 -1.29 3.97 15.97
CA SER A 12 -1.97 5.26 16.01
C SER A 12 -3.12 5.24 17.01
N ALA A 13 -3.25 6.31 17.81
CA ALA A 13 -4.39 6.53 18.71
C ALA A 13 -4.82 5.32 19.57
N GLY A 14 -3.86 4.61 20.18
CA GLY A 14 -4.16 3.45 21.03
C GLY A 14 -4.48 2.16 20.27
N LYS A 15 -4.23 2.13 18.96
CA LYS A 15 -4.47 0.97 18.10
C LYS A 15 -3.20 0.57 17.35
N ILE A 16 -3.09 -0.72 17.07
CA ILE A 16 -2.05 -1.28 16.21
C ILE A 16 -2.71 -1.76 14.92
N TYR A 17 -2.18 -1.33 13.79
CA TYR A 17 -2.57 -1.77 12.45
C TYR A 17 -1.50 -2.71 11.93
N MET A 18 -1.89 -3.90 11.47
CA MET A 18 -0.98 -4.93 10.96
C MET A 18 -1.45 -5.40 9.61
N VAL A 19 -0.51 -5.57 8.70
CA VAL A 19 -0.75 -6.18 7.41
C VAL A 19 -0.45 -7.67 7.48
N ASP A 20 -1.36 -8.46 6.92
CA ASP A 20 -1.15 -9.87 6.63
C ASP A 20 -1.30 -10.08 5.12
N THR A 21 -0.17 -10.11 4.45
CA THR A 21 -0.06 -10.00 3.00
C THR A 21 -0.68 -11.16 2.25
N ALA A 22 -0.79 -12.32 2.89
CA ALA A 22 -1.22 -13.56 2.26
C ALA A 22 -2.48 -14.16 2.92
N THR A 23 -3.21 -13.41 3.76
CA THR A 23 -4.53 -13.83 4.24
C THR A 23 -5.42 -14.27 3.07
N GLY A 24 -6.19 -15.34 3.26
CA GLY A 24 -7.07 -15.89 2.25
C GLY A 24 -6.50 -17.18 1.65
N MET A 25 -7.04 -17.55 0.49
CA MET A 25 -6.68 -18.77 -0.23
C MET A 25 -6.23 -18.44 -1.65
N ASP A 26 -5.36 -19.26 -2.21
CA ASP A 26 -5.07 -19.21 -3.65
C ASP A 26 -6.14 -19.95 -4.47
N GLY A 27 -6.00 -19.94 -5.80
CA GLY A 27 -6.89 -20.64 -6.73
C GLY A 27 -6.93 -22.18 -6.58
N THR A 28 -6.10 -22.75 -5.71
CA THR A 28 -6.10 -24.18 -5.35
C THR A 28 -6.58 -24.45 -3.92
N SER A 29 -7.22 -23.45 -3.29
CA SER A 29 -7.75 -23.49 -1.93
C SER A 29 -6.70 -23.70 -0.84
N ARG A 30 -5.43 -23.32 -1.08
CA ARG A 30 -4.39 -23.37 -0.05
C ARG A 30 -4.47 -22.13 0.84
N PRO A 31 -4.64 -22.27 2.16
CA PRO A 31 -4.69 -21.13 3.07
C PRO A 31 -3.32 -20.44 3.18
N GLY A 32 -3.33 -19.13 3.44
CA GLY A 32 -2.11 -18.35 3.62
C GLY A 32 -1.35 -18.07 2.31
N ARG A 33 -2.12 -18.02 1.21
CA ARG A 33 -1.66 -17.76 -0.16
C ARG A 33 -2.67 -16.87 -0.92
N GLY A 34 -3.51 -16.13 -0.18
CA GLY A 34 -4.50 -15.23 -0.76
C GLY A 34 -3.93 -13.84 -1.03
N GLU A 35 -4.85 -12.90 -1.23
CA GLU A 35 -4.57 -11.51 -1.63
C GLU A 35 -4.34 -10.55 -0.45
N GLY A 36 -4.47 -11.05 0.79
CA GLY A 36 -4.10 -10.35 2.01
C GLY A 36 -5.22 -9.59 2.73
N ALA A 37 -4.89 -9.08 3.91
CA ALA A 37 -5.80 -8.39 4.81
C ALA A 37 -5.07 -7.34 5.65
N VAL A 38 -5.85 -6.44 6.25
CA VAL A 38 -5.38 -5.50 7.28
C VAL A 38 -6.16 -5.71 8.56
N TRP A 39 -5.44 -5.79 9.66
CA TRP A 39 -5.95 -6.04 10.99
C TRP A 39 -5.77 -4.80 11.88
N GLU A 40 -6.79 -4.48 12.67
CA GLU A 40 -6.73 -3.47 13.73
C GLU A 40 -6.83 -4.17 15.09
N LEU A 41 -5.84 -3.95 15.96
CA LEU A 41 -5.87 -4.33 17.36
C LEU A 41 -6.11 -3.08 18.21
N ASP A 42 -7.26 -3.03 18.87
CA ASP A 42 -7.55 -2.02 19.89
C ASP A 42 -6.88 -2.44 21.21
N LEU A 43 -5.95 -1.61 21.72
CA LEU A 43 -5.15 -1.96 22.89
C LEU A 43 -5.89 -1.81 24.23
N ALA A 44 -6.99 -1.07 24.26
CA ALA A 44 -7.77 -0.89 25.48
C ALA A 44 -8.66 -2.11 25.75
N SER A 45 -9.27 -2.64 24.69
CA SER A 45 -10.17 -3.79 24.75
C SER A 45 -9.50 -5.12 24.41
N MET A 46 -8.27 -5.08 23.88
CA MET A 46 -7.54 -6.22 23.33
C MET A 46 -8.35 -6.99 22.28
N LYS A 47 -9.14 -6.25 21.48
CA LYS A 47 -9.94 -6.81 20.40
C LYS A 47 -9.24 -6.62 19.06
N LEU A 48 -9.09 -7.72 18.35
CA LEU A 48 -8.57 -7.75 16.99
C LEU A 48 -9.73 -7.80 16.00
N LYS A 49 -9.70 -6.95 14.98
CA LYS A 49 -10.69 -6.86 13.90
C LYS A 49 -9.99 -6.87 12.54
N ALA A 50 -10.49 -7.66 11.60
CA ALA A 50 -10.17 -7.45 10.19
C ALA A 50 -10.89 -6.20 9.71
N ILE A 51 -10.14 -5.17 9.34
CA ILE A 51 -10.70 -3.91 8.81
C ILE A 51 -10.69 -3.86 7.29
N PHE A 52 -9.93 -4.74 6.66
CA PHE A 52 -9.91 -4.98 5.23
C PHE A 52 -9.52 -6.44 4.98
N VAL A 53 -10.19 -7.10 4.04
CA VAL A 53 -9.82 -8.42 3.53
C VAL A 53 -9.98 -8.37 2.03
N SER A 54 -8.90 -8.64 1.29
CA SER A 54 -8.96 -8.65 -0.16
C SER A 54 -9.65 -9.93 -0.64
N ASP A 55 -10.66 -9.75 -1.49
CA ASP A 55 -11.35 -10.86 -2.16
C ASP A 55 -10.63 -11.26 -3.46
N ASN A 56 -10.01 -10.30 -4.13
CA ASN A 56 -9.27 -10.51 -5.38
C ASN A 56 -8.28 -9.38 -5.62
N GLN A 57 -7.36 -9.61 -6.56
CA GLN A 57 -6.29 -8.69 -6.94
C GLN A 57 -6.75 -7.23 -7.20
N LEU A 58 -7.97 -7.01 -7.72
CA LEU A 58 -8.45 -5.65 -8.01
C LEU A 58 -8.84 -4.89 -6.74
N VAL A 59 -9.35 -5.60 -5.72
CA VAL A 59 -9.67 -5.04 -4.40
C VAL A 59 -8.40 -4.73 -3.62
N GLY A 60 -7.42 -5.63 -3.64
CA GLY A 60 -6.09 -5.42 -3.09
C GLY A 60 -5.19 -6.57 -3.52
N ASN A 61 -3.92 -6.26 -3.78
CA ASN A 61 -2.98 -7.21 -4.35
C ASN A 61 -1.76 -7.32 -3.44
N ASN A 62 -1.85 -8.21 -2.45
CA ASN A 62 -0.82 -8.43 -1.43
C ASN A 62 -0.38 -7.09 -0.79
N PRO A 63 -1.21 -6.46 0.06
CA PRO A 63 -0.77 -5.31 0.84
C PRO A 63 0.45 -5.73 1.68
N ASP A 64 1.44 -4.84 1.80
CA ASP A 64 2.68 -5.07 2.55
C ASP A 64 2.84 -3.98 3.63
N ASN A 65 3.30 -2.79 3.24
CA ASN A 65 3.59 -1.72 4.19
C ASN A 65 2.35 -0.85 4.43
N ILE A 66 2.21 -0.27 5.63
CA ILE A 66 1.03 0.52 6.03
C ILE A 66 1.45 1.83 6.71
N THR A 67 0.65 2.88 6.54
CA THR A 67 0.77 4.11 7.32
C THR A 67 -0.61 4.67 7.65
N VAL A 68 -0.71 5.33 8.81
CA VAL A 68 -1.93 6.00 9.25
C VAL A 68 -1.70 7.51 9.16
N SER A 69 -2.59 8.19 8.45
CA SER A 69 -2.65 9.65 8.37
C SER A 69 -2.84 10.27 9.75
N PRO A 70 -2.30 11.48 10.01
CA PRO A 70 -2.66 12.27 11.19
C PRO A 70 -4.17 12.50 11.34
N ARG A 71 -4.96 12.31 10.28
CA ARG A 71 -6.44 12.39 10.27
C ARG A 71 -7.14 11.03 10.48
N GLY A 72 -6.38 9.95 10.65
CA GLY A 72 -6.90 8.60 10.95
C GLY A 72 -7.14 7.71 9.73
N GLY A 73 -7.02 8.23 8.50
CA GLY A 73 -7.10 7.43 7.27
C GLY A 73 -5.93 6.47 7.13
N ILE A 74 -6.18 5.30 6.54
CA ILE A 74 -5.20 4.23 6.40
C ILE A 74 -4.76 4.16 4.94
N ILE A 75 -3.45 4.13 4.72
CA ILE A 75 -2.85 3.89 3.41
C ILE A 75 -2.03 2.61 3.48
N VAL A 76 -2.20 1.74 2.49
CA VAL A 76 -1.42 0.51 2.32
C VAL A 76 -0.66 0.55 1.00
N CYS A 77 0.52 -0.04 1.03
CA CYS A 77 1.42 -0.22 -0.10
C CYS A 77 1.23 -1.63 -0.65
N GLU A 78 1.01 -1.80 -1.95
CA GLU A 78 0.94 -3.12 -2.58
C GLU A 78 2.31 -3.66 -2.99
N ASP A 79 2.49 -4.97 -2.80
CA ASP A 79 3.65 -5.78 -3.22
C ASP A 79 3.26 -6.94 -4.16
N GLY A 80 1.98 -7.16 -4.47
CA GLY A 80 1.55 -8.28 -5.33
C GLY A 80 1.89 -8.13 -6.83
N GLY A 81 2.78 -7.22 -7.17
CA GLY A 81 3.10 -6.86 -8.55
C GLY A 81 1.99 -6.03 -9.22
N SER A 82 1.88 -6.15 -10.55
CA SER A 82 1.03 -5.24 -11.32
C SER A 82 -0.44 -5.63 -11.32
N SER A 83 -1.30 -4.70 -10.90
CA SER A 83 -2.75 -4.79 -11.10
C SER A 83 -3.16 -4.08 -12.39
N VAL A 84 -4.04 -4.69 -13.17
CA VAL A 84 -4.63 -4.10 -14.39
C VAL A 84 -6.03 -3.58 -14.05
N ASP A 85 -6.19 -2.26 -14.04
CA ASP A 85 -7.46 -1.60 -13.74
C ASP A 85 -7.72 -0.46 -14.75
N PRO A 86 -8.81 0.33 -14.62
CA PRO A 86 -9.11 1.40 -15.58
C PRO A 86 -8.01 2.47 -15.74
N PHE A 87 -7.04 2.55 -14.82
CA PHE A 87 -5.90 3.47 -14.89
C PHE A 87 -4.64 2.83 -15.50
N GLY A 88 -4.75 1.60 -16.01
CA GLY A 88 -3.66 0.85 -16.62
C GLY A 88 -3.00 -0.16 -15.67
N THR A 89 -1.79 -0.59 -16.02
CA THR A 89 -1.05 -1.65 -15.31
C THR A 89 -0.03 -1.05 -14.33
N GLY A 90 -0.03 -1.50 -13.07
CA GLY A 90 1.00 -1.15 -12.09
C GLY A 90 0.59 -1.44 -10.65
N THR A 91 1.56 -1.41 -9.74
CA THR A 91 1.35 -1.48 -8.27
C THR A 91 0.69 -0.19 -7.77
N ARG A 92 0.03 -0.24 -6.61
CA ARG A 92 -0.79 0.86 -6.09
C ARG A 92 -0.45 1.21 -4.64
N LEU A 93 -0.71 2.46 -4.28
CA LEU A 93 -1.08 2.81 -2.91
C LEU A 93 -2.60 2.76 -2.84
N LEU A 94 -3.13 2.02 -1.88
CA LEU A 94 -4.57 1.98 -1.61
C LEU A 94 -4.86 2.74 -0.32
N GLY A 95 -5.98 3.45 -0.29
CA GLY A 95 -6.59 3.86 0.96
C GLY A 95 -7.68 2.87 1.38
N ILE A 96 -7.86 2.71 2.69
CA ILE A 96 -8.93 1.87 3.27
C ILE A 96 -9.98 2.79 3.92
N SER A 97 -11.23 2.66 3.49
CA SER A 97 -12.36 3.42 4.02
C SER A 97 -12.78 2.91 5.41
N ALA A 98 -13.57 3.69 6.13
CA ALA A 98 -14.13 3.27 7.42
C ALA A 98 -15.08 2.06 7.29
N GLN A 99 -15.62 1.81 6.09
CA GLN A 99 -16.48 0.68 5.75
C GLN A 99 -15.69 -0.58 5.40
N GLY A 100 -14.36 -0.46 5.20
CA GLY A 100 -13.48 -1.55 4.81
C GLY A 100 -13.32 -1.71 3.30
N ASP A 101 -13.83 -0.76 2.51
CA ASP A 101 -13.58 -0.71 1.07
C ASP A 101 -12.20 -0.14 0.78
N SER A 102 -11.54 -0.63 -0.26
CA SER A 102 -10.32 -0.01 -0.78
C SER A 102 -10.64 0.99 -1.90
N PHE A 103 -9.78 1.99 -2.03
CA PHE A 103 -9.74 2.87 -3.20
C PHE A 103 -8.30 3.14 -3.59
N ILE A 104 -8.08 3.41 -4.88
CA ILE A 104 -6.75 3.70 -5.41
C ILE A 104 -6.39 5.14 -5.07
N LEU A 105 -5.37 5.33 -4.24
CA LEU A 105 -4.83 6.66 -3.94
C LEU A 105 -3.90 7.12 -5.07
N CYS A 106 -2.94 6.26 -5.44
CA CYS A 106 -2.10 6.48 -6.62
C CYS A 106 -1.60 5.14 -7.19
N LYS A 107 -1.13 5.19 -8.43
CA LYS A 107 -0.57 4.03 -9.14
C LYS A 107 0.84 4.33 -9.63
N ASN A 108 1.73 3.36 -9.50
CA ASN A 108 3.06 3.41 -10.07
C ASN A 108 2.97 3.43 -11.61
N ASN A 109 3.51 4.48 -12.23
CA ASN A 109 3.56 4.65 -13.67
C ASN A 109 5.01 4.82 -14.20
N ILE A 110 6.01 4.35 -13.46
CA ILE A 110 7.42 4.53 -13.81
C ILE A 110 7.77 3.68 -15.04
N ASN A 111 8.08 4.37 -16.13
CA ASN A 111 8.61 3.78 -17.35
C ASN A 111 9.63 4.73 -17.95
N LEU A 112 10.90 4.37 -17.83
CA LEU A 112 12.02 5.28 -18.05
C LEU A 112 12.73 4.95 -19.36
N SER A 113 12.85 5.95 -20.23
CA SER A 113 13.73 5.90 -21.40
C SER A 113 15.14 6.35 -21.03
N ALA A 114 16.14 5.89 -21.80
CA ALA A 114 17.52 6.34 -21.64
C ALA A 114 17.67 7.87 -21.73
N THR A 115 16.89 8.51 -22.61
CA THR A 115 16.85 9.97 -22.76
C THR A 115 16.35 10.68 -21.51
N GLN A 116 15.26 10.21 -20.89
CA GLN A 116 14.75 10.79 -19.64
C GLN A 116 15.76 10.64 -18.49
N ILE A 117 16.43 9.50 -18.42
CA ILE A 117 17.44 9.22 -17.40
C ILE A 117 18.65 10.15 -17.57
N ALA A 118 19.17 10.28 -18.79
CA ALA A 118 20.28 11.19 -19.09
C ALA A 118 19.90 12.65 -18.82
N GLY A 119 18.68 13.06 -19.19
CA GLY A 119 18.18 14.41 -18.94
C GLY A 119 17.99 14.75 -17.46
N ALA A 120 17.84 13.74 -16.60
CA ALA A 120 17.73 13.91 -15.14
C ALA A 120 19.07 13.77 -14.39
N ASP A 121 20.17 13.53 -15.12
CA ASP A 121 21.50 13.22 -14.56
C ASP A 121 21.46 12.09 -13.51
N LYS A 122 20.80 10.98 -13.89
CA LYS A 122 20.68 9.78 -13.05
C LYS A 122 21.37 8.59 -13.69
N SER A 123 21.79 7.65 -12.84
CA SER A 123 22.37 6.37 -13.25
C SER A 123 21.46 5.22 -12.82
N VAL A 124 20.43 4.97 -13.63
CA VAL A 124 19.51 3.83 -13.50
C VAL A 124 19.31 3.18 -14.87
N ALA A 125 18.95 1.90 -14.93
CA ALA A 125 18.66 1.27 -16.21
C ALA A 125 17.36 1.83 -16.82
N PRO A 126 17.25 1.98 -18.14
CA PRO A 126 15.96 2.22 -18.78
C PRO A 126 15.08 0.98 -18.67
N GLY A 127 13.77 1.16 -18.49
CA GLY A 127 12.86 0.04 -18.35
C GLY A 127 11.48 0.40 -17.82
N ASN A 128 10.61 -0.61 -17.84
CA ASN A 128 9.28 -0.55 -17.25
C ASN A 128 9.35 -1.03 -15.79
N TYR A 129 9.10 -0.10 -14.86
CA TYR A 129 9.15 -0.34 -13.42
C TYR A 129 7.77 -0.28 -12.77
N ARG A 130 6.69 -0.26 -13.57
CA ARG A 130 5.31 -0.15 -13.06
C ARG A 130 4.90 -1.28 -12.11
N GLY A 131 5.53 -2.45 -12.25
CA GLY A 131 5.30 -3.59 -11.38
C GLY A 131 6.17 -3.63 -10.13
N SER A 132 7.08 -2.67 -9.94
CA SER A 132 7.87 -2.60 -8.70
C SER A 132 6.99 -2.15 -7.55
N GLU A 133 7.15 -2.82 -6.42
CA GLU A 133 6.39 -2.57 -5.19
C GLU A 133 6.60 -1.17 -4.59
N PHE A 134 5.58 -0.73 -3.84
CA PHE A 134 5.70 0.42 -2.96
C PHE A 134 6.41 -0.02 -1.67
N ALA A 135 7.68 0.35 -1.50
CA ALA A 135 8.49 0.01 -0.33
C ALA A 135 8.30 1.00 0.83
N GLY A 136 7.04 1.18 1.23
CA GLY A 136 6.66 1.95 2.40
C GLY A 136 6.32 3.41 2.13
N ALA A 137 5.55 3.95 3.08
CA ALA A 137 5.06 5.31 3.07
C ALA A 137 5.00 5.87 4.49
N CYS A 138 5.12 7.19 4.63
CA CYS A 138 4.95 7.88 5.90
C CYS A 138 4.48 9.32 5.70
N TRP A 139 3.85 9.86 6.74
CA TRP A 139 3.40 11.24 6.77
C TRP A 139 4.43 12.16 7.40
N GLU A 140 4.63 13.33 6.81
CA GLU A 140 5.21 14.49 7.49
C GLU A 140 4.35 14.83 8.72
N PRO A 141 4.91 15.29 9.86
CA PRO A 141 4.16 15.39 11.12
C PRO A 141 2.87 16.23 11.07
N SER A 142 2.79 17.22 10.18
CA SER A 142 1.56 18.03 10.03
C SER A 142 0.50 17.37 9.12
N GLY A 143 0.86 16.27 8.46
CA GLY A 143 0.01 15.56 7.51
C GLY A 143 -0.17 16.30 6.20
N ARG A 144 0.74 17.22 5.83
CA ARG A 144 0.67 17.95 4.55
C ARG A 144 1.37 17.23 3.40
N VAL A 145 2.33 16.37 3.72
CA VAL A 145 3.10 15.60 2.74
C VAL A 145 3.07 14.13 3.10
N LEU A 146 2.66 13.31 2.13
CA LEU A 146 2.86 11.86 2.17
C LEU A 146 4.14 11.55 1.40
N PHE A 147 5.10 10.92 2.05
CA PHE A 147 6.26 10.33 1.38
C PHE A 147 5.99 8.87 1.09
N CYS A 148 6.36 8.41 -0.11
CA CYS A 148 6.31 6.98 -0.45
C CYS A 148 7.46 6.61 -1.38
N ASN A 149 7.84 5.33 -1.37
CA ASN A 149 8.96 4.83 -2.15
C ASN A 149 8.52 3.76 -3.13
N ILE A 150 9.12 3.73 -4.31
CA ILE A 150 9.13 2.57 -5.20
C ILE A 150 10.49 1.89 -5.08
N GLN A 151 10.49 0.60 -4.73
CA GLN A 151 11.72 -0.13 -4.38
C GLN A 151 12.75 -0.12 -5.50
N THR A 152 12.33 -0.46 -6.72
CA THR A 152 13.17 -0.50 -7.91
C THR A 152 12.55 0.42 -8.97
N PRO A 153 13.26 1.45 -9.45
CA PRO A 153 14.71 1.65 -9.33
C PRO A 153 15.15 2.46 -8.09
N GLY A 154 14.29 2.62 -7.07
CA GLY A 154 14.59 3.40 -5.88
C GLY A 154 14.21 4.87 -6.06
N ILE A 155 12.92 5.14 -6.11
CA ILE A 155 12.37 6.50 -6.28
C ILE A 155 11.51 6.85 -5.08
N THR A 156 11.80 7.98 -4.44
CA THR A 156 10.97 8.56 -3.38
C THR A 156 10.12 9.68 -3.97
N PHE A 157 8.83 9.67 -3.65
CA PHE A 157 7.88 10.71 -3.98
C PHE A 157 7.50 11.50 -2.73
N ALA A 158 7.27 12.80 -2.92
CA ALA A 158 6.61 13.67 -1.96
C ALA A 158 5.28 14.10 -2.58
N ILE A 159 4.17 13.61 -2.02
CA ILE A 159 2.83 13.90 -2.53
C ILE A 159 2.24 15.00 -1.63
N THR A 160 1.84 16.10 -2.24
CA THR A 160 1.05 17.17 -1.61
C THR A 160 -0.37 17.04 -2.15
N GLY A 161 -1.33 16.81 -1.25
CA GLY A 161 -2.72 16.54 -1.63
C GLY A 161 -3.48 17.78 -2.10
N PRO A 162 -4.80 17.64 -2.14
CA PRO A 162 -5.60 18.24 -1.07
C PRO A 162 -6.06 17.17 -0.06
N TRP A 163 -5.38 17.06 1.09
CA TRP A 163 -5.66 16.07 2.14
C TRP A 163 -6.84 16.40 3.07
N GLY A 164 -7.70 17.35 2.67
CA GLY A 164 -8.78 17.85 3.52
C GLY A 164 -10.04 16.98 3.52
N VAL A 165 -10.12 15.97 2.64
CA VAL A 165 -11.35 15.19 2.36
C VAL A 165 -11.05 13.70 2.48
N GLY A 166 -11.97 12.94 3.08
CA GLY A 166 -11.88 11.47 3.13
C GLY A 166 -11.00 10.89 4.25
N GLY A 167 -10.51 11.72 5.17
CA GLY A 167 -9.73 11.27 6.34
C GLY A 167 -8.27 10.91 6.04
N ILE A 168 -7.82 11.09 4.81
CA ILE A 168 -6.44 10.85 4.35
C ILE A 168 -5.63 12.12 4.52
#